data_AF-A0A0C3PF33-F1
#
_entry.id   AF-A0A0C3PF33-F1
#
_cell.length_a   1.000
_cell.length_b   1.000
_cell.length_c   1.000
_cell.angle_alpha   90.00
_cell.angle_beta   90.00
_cell.angle_gamma   90.00
#
_symmetry.space_group_name_H-M   'P 1'
#
loop_
_entity.id
_entity.type
_entity.pdbx_description
1 polymer ?
#
loop_
_entity_poly.entity_id
_entity_poly.type
_entity_poly.pdbx_seq_one_letter_code
_entity_poly.pdbx_strand_id
1 'polypeptide(L)'
;MSDVDGSGNGGSANEDIPTVMSTDDFELCRAIRSGKQNAAASPSYEVLDVDSPIRGLLNNWEELYVQFRDENGKLMPVQVSQTSLLDEEEEEQARRAPPPPQPTTHVGKGKRKAPPE
;
A
#
# COMPACT_ATOMS: atom_id res chain seq x y z
N MET A 1 -9.74 -47.89 -21.23
CA MET A 1 -10.36 -46.59 -20.92
C MET A 1 -9.24 -45.68 -20.49
N SER A 2 -8.89 -44.77 -21.39
CA SER A 2 -7.85 -43.76 -21.23
C SER A 2 -8.43 -42.48 -20.63
N ASP A 3 -7.53 -41.71 -20.04
CA ASP A 3 -7.59 -40.26 -19.77
C ASP A 3 -8.47 -39.74 -18.61
N VAL A 4 -7.80 -39.23 -17.58
CA VAL A 4 -8.13 -37.91 -17.02
C VAL A 4 -6.87 -37.25 -16.45
N ASP A 5 -6.18 -36.48 -17.31
CA ASP A 5 -5.16 -35.53 -16.88
C ASP A 5 -5.83 -34.41 -16.08
N GLY A 6 -5.56 -34.40 -14.77
CA GLY A 6 -5.89 -33.28 -13.89
C GLY A 6 -4.90 -32.14 -14.10
N SER A 7 -5.12 -31.33 -15.14
CA SER A 7 -4.50 -30.01 -15.28
C SER A 7 -4.98 -29.08 -14.16
N GLY A 8 -4.30 -29.14 -13.02
CA GLY A 8 -4.42 -28.16 -11.93
C GLY A 8 -3.39 -27.06 -12.15
N ASN A 9 -3.87 -25.95 -12.70
CA ASN A 9 -3.24 -24.64 -12.90
C ASN A 9 -2.23 -24.22 -11.80
N GLY A 10 -0.98 -24.65 -11.93
CA GLY A 10 0.16 -24.03 -11.24
C GLY A 10 0.59 -22.80 -12.02
N GLY A 11 -0.17 -21.71 -11.88
CA GLY A 11 0.29 -20.39 -12.36
C GLY A 11 1.62 -20.09 -11.70
N SER A 12 2.67 -19.94 -12.49
CA SER A 12 4.01 -19.61 -12.06
C SER A 12 3.98 -18.28 -11.32
N ALA A 13 3.89 -18.29 -9.99
CA ALA A 13 3.91 -17.09 -9.13
C ALA A 13 5.21 -16.26 -9.23
N ASN A 14 6.09 -16.61 -10.17
CA ASN A 14 7.37 -15.97 -10.45
C ASN A 14 7.37 -15.14 -11.75
N GLU A 15 6.33 -15.19 -12.59
CA GLU A 15 6.34 -14.43 -13.86
C GLU A 15 6.13 -12.92 -13.66
N ASP A 16 5.50 -12.49 -12.57
CA ASP A 16 5.27 -11.07 -12.27
C ASP A 16 6.41 -10.39 -11.49
N ILE A 17 7.44 -11.15 -11.08
CA ILE A 17 8.56 -10.60 -10.30
C ILE A 17 9.68 -10.19 -11.26
N PRO A 18 10.09 -8.91 -11.29
CA PRO A 18 11.19 -8.46 -12.14
C PRO A 18 12.50 -9.23 -11.86
N THR A 19 13.20 -9.61 -12.92
CA THR A 19 14.51 -10.26 -12.79
C THR A 19 15.58 -9.23 -12.43
N VAL A 20 16.35 -9.49 -11.37
CA VAL A 20 17.43 -8.60 -10.89
C VAL A 20 18.78 -9.27 -11.11
N MET A 21 19.65 -8.62 -11.86
CA MET A 21 21.01 -9.07 -12.18
C MET A 21 22.08 -8.19 -11.54
N SER A 22 21.75 -6.94 -11.21
CA SER A 22 22.69 -5.95 -10.67
C SER A 22 22.01 -4.98 -9.69
N THR A 23 22.84 -4.17 -9.01
CA THR A 23 22.35 -3.06 -8.17
C THR A 23 21.78 -1.91 -8.98
N ASP A 24 22.05 -1.85 -10.28
CA ASP A 24 21.52 -0.80 -11.16
C ASP A 24 20.07 -1.10 -11.59
N ASP A 25 19.58 -2.33 -11.35
CA ASP A 25 18.24 -2.76 -11.76
C ASP A 25 17.14 -2.33 -10.79
N PHE A 26 17.49 -1.70 -9.67
CA PHE A 26 16.53 -1.22 -8.68
C PHE A 26 17.05 -0.03 -7.90
N GLU A 27 16.13 0.66 -7.24
CA GLU A 27 16.43 1.75 -6.32
C GLU A 27 15.83 1.46 -4.95
N LEU A 28 16.49 1.91 -3.89
CA LEU A 28 15.90 1.94 -2.56
C LEU A 28 15.06 3.19 -2.40
N CYS A 29 13.85 3.02 -1.90
CA CYS A 29 12.93 4.13 -1.67
C CYS A 29 12.24 4.03 -0.30
N ARG A 30 11.72 5.16 0.18
CA ARG A 30 10.89 5.23 1.38
C ARG A 30 9.50 5.74 1.06
N ALA A 31 8.52 5.32 1.84
CA ALA A 31 7.17 5.88 1.75
C ALA A 31 7.15 7.30 2.34
N ILE A 32 6.64 8.27 1.59
CA ILE A 32 6.38 9.62 2.07
C ILE A 32 5.06 9.59 2.84
N ARG A 33 5.13 9.56 4.17
CA ARG A 33 3.96 9.67 5.03
C ARG A 33 3.58 11.16 5.17
N SER A 34 2.67 11.65 4.34
CA SER A 34 2.16 13.01 4.52
C SER A 34 1.23 13.05 5.76
N GLY A 35 1.51 13.91 6.73
CA GLY A 35 0.80 13.97 8.03
C GLY A 35 -0.69 14.33 7.97
N LYS A 36 -1.29 14.41 6.78
CA LYS A 36 -2.72 14.65 6.51
C LYS A 36 -3.26 13.72 5.43
N GLN A 37 -2.64 12.56 5.19
CA GLN A 37 -3.09 11.65 4.15
C GLN A 37 -4.38 10.97 4.60
N ASN A 38 -5.48 11.24 3.89
CA ASN A 38 -6.67 10.40 3.91
C ASN A 38 -6.23 8.95 3.68
N ALA A 39 -6.73 8.03 4.50
CA ALA A 39 -6.45 6.58 4.44
C ALA A 39 -6.76 5.91 3.08
N ALA A 40 -7.25 6.66 2.10
CA ALA A 40 -7.62 6.20 0.75
C ALA A 40 -6.58 6.52 -0.35
N ALA A 41 -5.53 7.31 -0.08
CA ALA A 41 -4.52 7.63 -1.09
C ALA A 41 -3.33 6.68 -1.01
N SER A 42 -2.95 6.08 -2.14
CA SER A 42 -1.76 5.22 -2.25
C SER A 42 -0.51 5.95 -1.74
N PRO A 43 0.39 5.25 -1.02
CA PRO A 43 1.64 5.86 -0.56
C PRO A 43 2.47 6.31 -1.77
N SER A 44 2.99 7.53 -1.72
CA SER A 44 4.01 7.99 -2.66
C SER A 44 5.38 7.58 -2.15
N TYR A 45 6.29 7.24 -3.05
CA TYR A 45 7.64 6.76 -2.70
C TYR A 45 8.70 7.75 -3.16
N GLU A 46 9.73 7.93 -2.35
CA GLU A 46 10.91 8.76 -2.62
C GLU A 46 12.14 7.88 -2.72
N VAL A 47 12.87 7.94 -3.84
CA VAL A 47 14.17 7.26 -4.00
C VAL A 47 15.21 7.91 -3.10
N LEU A 48 15.99 7.07 -2.41
CA LEU A 48 17.04 7.51 -1.51
C LEU A 48 18.33 7.80 -2.28
N ASP A 49 19.06 8.81 -1.80
CA ASP A 49 20.41 9.08 -2.26
C ASP A 49 21.39 8.10 -1.60
N VAL A 50 21.98 7.22 -2.42
CA VAL A 50 22.90 6.16 -1.98
C VAL A 50 24.27 6.68 -1.54
N ASP A 51 24.66 7.87 -1.98
CA ASP A 51 25.92 8.50 -1.58
C ASP A 51 25.79 9.23 -0.22
N SER A 52 24.56 9.41 0.26
CA SER A 52 24.27 10.06 1.52
C SER A 52 24.55 9.13 2.72
N PRO A 53 25.16 9.64 3.82
CA PRO A 53 25.39 8.82 5.00
C PRO A 53 24.07 8.36 5.63
N ILE A 54 24.02 7.08 6.00
CA ILE A 54 22.84 6.47 6.67
C ILE A 54 22.44 7.26 7.93
N ARG A 55 23.43 7.79 8.67
CA ARG A 55 23.18 8.61 9.87
C ARG A 55 22.51 9.92 9.48
N GLY A 56 21.25 10.07 9.87
CA GLY A 56 20.44 11.24 9.56
C GLY A 56 19.61 11.11 8.28
N LEU A 57 19.90 10.10 7.44
CA LEU A 57 19.04 9.76 6.30
C LEU A 57 17.85 8.91 6.74
N LEU A 58 18.09 7.92 7.61
CA LEU A 58 17.10 6.96 8.09
C LEU A 58 16.92 7.06 9.61
N ASN A 59 15.69 6.84 10.08
CA ASN A 59 15.42 6.67 11.50
C ASN A 59 15.72 5.22 11.93
N ASN A 60 15.82 5.00 13.24
CA ASN A 60 15.87 3.64 13.76
C ASN A 60 14.57 2.91 13.40
N TRP A 61 14.69 1.70 12.83
CA TRP A 61 13.55 0.89 12.37
C TRP A 61 12.74 1.53 11.23
N GLU A 62 13.41 2.19 10.28
CA GLU A 62 12.76 2.68 9.06
C GLU A 62 12.42 1.53 8.10
N GLU A 63 11.25 1.58 7.48
CA GLU A 63 10.85 0.66 6.40
C GLU A 63 11.34 1.16 5.05
N LEU A 64 12.08 0.31 4.34
CA LEU A 64 12.54 0.57 2.99
C LEU A 64 11.81 -0.32 1.99
N TYR A 65 11.68 0.22 0.78
CA TYR A 65 10.98 -0.40 -0.33
C TYR A 65 11.94 -0.48 -1.53
N VAL A 66 11.80 -1.54 -2.32
CA VAL A 66 12.59 -1.74 -3.54
C VAL A 66 11.75 -1.31 -4.72
N GLN A 67 12.30 -0.42 -5.55
CA GLN A 67 11.67 0.03 -6.78
C GLN A 67 12.47 -0.49 -7.98
N PHE A 68 11.96 -1.52 -8.64
CA PHE A 68 12.63 -2.14 -9.79
C PHE A 68 12.61 -1.23 -11.02
N ARG A 69 13.56 -1.46 -11.92
CA ARG A 69 13.59 -0.91 -13.26
C ARG A 69 13.09 -1.94 -14.27
N ASP A 70 12.47 -1.44 -15.33
CA ASP A 70 12.11 -2.24 -16.49
C ASP A 70 13.34 -2.46 -17.42
N GLU A 71 13.15 -3.22 -18.50
CA GLU A 71 14.18 -3.48 -19.52
C GLU A 71 14.71 -2.21 -20.20
N ASN A 72 13.99 -1.10 -20.11
CA ASN A 72 14.38 0.21 -20.64
C ASN A 72 15.08 1.09 -19.59
N GLY A 73 15.31 0.57 -18.37
CA GLY A 73 15.90 1.28 -17.25
C GLY A 73 14.96 2.23 -16.52
N LYS A 74 13.65 2.19 -16.80
CA LYS A 74 12.65 3.06 -16.17
C LYS A 74 12.13 2.45 -14.87
N LEU A 75 12.00 3.28 -13.83
CA LEU A 75 11.44 2.87 -12.55
C LEU A 75 9.96 2.45 -12.68
N MET A 76 9.67 1.25 -12.20
CA MET A 76 8.33 0.68 -12.10
C MET A 76 7.62 1.17 -10.83
N PRO A 77 6.28 1.12 -10.76
CA PRO A 77 5.56 1.41 -9.52
C PRO A 77 5.90 0.41 -8.42
N VAL A 78 6.04 0.89 -7.19
CA VAL A 78 6.23 0.03 -6.01
C VAL A 78 4.91 -0.70 -5.70
N GLN A 79 4.94 -2.03 -5.75
CA GLN A 79 3.81 -2.89 -5.41
C GLN A 79 4.17 -3.70 -4.16
N VAL A 80 3.42 -3.49 -3.08
CA VAL A 80 3.65 -4.16 -1.80
C VAL A 80 2.32 -4.55 -1.16
N SER A 81 2.29 -5.75 -0.59
CA SER A 81 1.25 -6.21 0.31
C SER A 81 1.80 -6.18 1.73
N GLN A 82 1.19 -5.39 2.61
CA GLN A 82 1.52 -5.48 4.04
C GLN A 82 0.89 -6.75 4.61
N THR A 83 1.71 -7.58 5.26
CA THR A 83 1.21 -8.70 6.05
C THR A 83 0.37 -8.18 7.20
N SER A 84 -0.82 -8.73 7.37
CA SER A 84 -1.66 -8.46 8.53
C SER A 84 -0.90 -8.84 9.80
N LEU A 85 -0.89 -7.92 10.78
CA LEU A 85 -0.35 -8.19 12.12
C LEU A 85 -1.42 -8.76 13.05
N LEU A 86 -2.67 -8.80 12.60
CA LEU A 86 -3.79 -9.35 13.34
C LEU A 86 -3.78 -10.87 13.21
N ASP A 87 -4.19 -11.56 14.26
CA ASP A 87 -4.50 -12.98 14.12
C ASP A 87 -5.78 -13.16 13.27
N GLU A 88 -5.96 -14.37 12.73
CA GLU A 88 -7.07 -14.67 11.81
C GLU A 88 -8.45 -14.40 12.44
N GLU A 89 -8.57 -14.50 13.78
CA GLU A 89 -9.81 -14.26 14.53
C GLU A 89 -10.14 -12.76 14.65
N GLU A 90 -9.15 -11.93 14.95
CA GLU A 90 -9.29 -10.47 15.04
C GLU A 90 -9.55 -9.84 13.66
N GLU A 91 -8.91 -10.35 12.60
CA GLU A 91 -9.18 -9.89 11.24
C GLU A 91 -10.61 -10.22 10.77
N GLU A 92 -11.14 -11.39 11.12
CA GLU A 92 -12.52 -11.77 10.78
C GLU A 92 -13.55 -10.92 11.55
N GLN A 93 -13.28 -10.57 12.81
CA GLN A 93 -14.12 -9.65 13.57
C GLN A 93 -14.15 -8.24 12.96
N ALA A 94 -13.02 -7.72 12.50
CA ALA A 94 -12.95 -6.41 11.84
C ALA A 94 -13.76 -6.36 10.54
N ARG A 95 -13.80 -7.47 9.76
CA ARG A 95 -14.62 -7.58 8.53
C ARG A 95 -16.11 -7.71 8.80
N ARG A 96 -16.49 -8.29 9.95
CA ARG A 96 -17.89 -8.47 10.37
C ARG A 96 -18.46 -7.22 11.06
N ALA A 97 -17.62 -6.29 11.49
CA ALA A 97 -18.07 -5.06 12.11
C ALA A 97 -18.90 -4.23 11.11
N PRO A 98 -20.14 -3.84 11.47
CA PRO A 98 -20.91 -2.94 10.63
C PRO A 98 -20.13 -1.63 10.44
N PRO A 99 -20.13 -1.04 9.23
CA PRO A 99 -19.40 0.19 8.97
C PRO A 99 -19.82 1.27 9.97
N PRO A 100 -18.88 2.07 10.51
CA PRO A 100 -19.22 3.17 11.39
C PRO A 100 -20.25 4.08 10.68
N PRO A 101 -21.28 4.56 11.39
CA PRO A 101 -22.31 5.39 10.77
C PRO A 101 -21.64 6.61 10.13
N GLN A 102 -21.73 6.68 8.80
CA GLN A 102 -21.25 7.84 8.05
C GLN A 102 -22.00 9.08 8.54
N PRO A 103 -21.32 10.21 8.81
CA PRO A 103 -22.01 11.47 9.08
C PRO A 103 -22.74 11.90 7.81
N THR A 104 -24.02 11.59 7.75
CA THR A 104 -24.93 11.97 6.68
C THR A 104 -25.05 13.49 6.64
N THR A 105 -24.54 14.10 5.57
CA THR A 105 -24.76 15.52 5.25
C THR A 105 -26.21 15.74 4.84
N HIS A 106 -27.11 15.76 5.82
CA HIS A 106 -28.48 16.21 5.58
C HIS A 106 -28.51 17.73 5.51
N VAL A 107 -28.57 18.25 4.29
CA VAL A 107 -29.04 19.61 3.99
C VAL A 107 -30.51 19.68 4.40
N GLY A 108 -30.78 20.05 5.65
CA GLY A 108 -32.12 20.32 6.19
C GLY A 108 -32.24 21.79 6.58
N LYS A 109 -32.98 22.56 5.78
CA LYS A 109 -33.30 23.98 6.01
C LYS A 109 -34.03 24.17 7.35
N GLY A 110 -33.30 24.49 8.41
CA GLY A 110 -33.85 24.95 9.68
C GLY A 110 -33.92 26.48 9.73
N LYS A 111 -35.08 27.07 9.39
CA LYS A 111 -35.38 28.46 9.76
C LYS A 111 -35.55 28.52 11.28
N ARG A 112 -34.51 28.94 12.01
CA ARG A 112 -34.66 29.37 13.41
C ARG A 112 -34.95 30.88 13.40
N LYS A 113 -36.20 31.25 13.64
CA LYS A 113 -36.53 32.60 14.15
C LYS A 113 -35.98 32.68 15.58
N ALA A 114 -35.15 33.67 15.87
CA ALA A 114 -34.85 34.04 17.25
C ALA A 114 -36.11 34.72 17.86
N PRO A 115 -36.46 34.46 19.13
CA PRO A 115 -37.41 35.31 19.85
C PRO A 115 -36.76 36.67 20.10
N PRO A 116 -37.47 37.80 19.88
CA PRO A 116 -37.02 39.11 20.35
C PRO A 116 -37.15 39.22 21.87
N GLU A 117 -36.23 39.95 22.48
CA GLU A 117 -36.33 40.50 23.85
C GLU A 117 -37.33 41.67 23.88
#